data_AF-A0A7X2MUA8-F1
#
_entry.id   AF-A0A7X2MUA8-F1
#
_cell.length_a   1.000
_cell.length_b   1.000
_cell.length_c   1.000
_cell.angle_alpha   90.00
_cell.angle_beta   90.00
_cell.angle_gamma   90.00
#
_symmetry.space_group_name_H-M   'P 1'
#
loop_
_entity.id
_entity.type
_entity.pdbx_description
1 polymer ?
#
loop_
_entity_poly.entity_id
_entity_poly.type
_entity_poly.pdbx_seq_one_letter_code
_entity_poly.pdbx_strand_id
1 'polypeptide(L)'
;WRFPLGDKPFHLPDGAVTKMALATRHAGQWRIAALTEAGLRVLTLGTDRQASVIPLPQRQLDLLALSPAGDLLYTTEGNLLRVWQLDDDRALLRETHTLPQRPKSLHLLVGGRSLLIQDGSGVTQWFA
;
A
#
# COMPACT_ATOMS: atom_id res chain seq x y z
N TRP A 1 1.77 1.29 -24.07
CA TRP A 1 2.79 2.24 -23.62
C TRP A 1 4.06 1.49 -23.18
N ARG A 2 4.98 1.15 -24.09
CA ARG A 2 6.36 0.75 -23.70
C ARG A 2 7.12 2.05 -23.35
N PHE A 3 7.93 2.16 -22.30
CA PHE A 3 8.49 1.23 -21.30
C PHE A 3 7.97 1.58 -19.88
N PRO A 4 7.95 0.67 -18.87
CA PRO A 4 8.53 -0.67 -18.82
C PRO A 4 7.56 -1.82 -19.13
N LEU A 5 6.26 -1.68 -18.86
CA LEU A 5 5.29 -2.77 -18.95
C LEU A 5 4.72 -2.99 -20.37
N GLY A 6 5.42 -2.51 -21.39
CA GLY A 6 5.12 -2.75 -22.80
C GLY A 6 3.88 -2.03 -23.36
N ASP A 7 3.61 -2.27 -24.64
CA ASP A 7 2.57 -1.64 -25.47
C ASP A 7 1.11 -1.63 -24.94
N LYS A 8 0.68 -2.58 -24.10
CA LYS A 8 -0.71 -2.75 -23.64
C LYS A 8 -0.86 -2.44 -22.14
N PRO A 9 -2.02 -1.91 -21.69
CA PRO A 9 -2.33 -1.77 -20.27
C PRO A 9 -2.26 -3.11 -19.52
N PHE A 10 -1.65 -3.09 -18.34
CA PHE A 10 -1.81 -4.17 -17.36
C PHE A 10 -3.10 -3.91 -16.58
N HIS A 11 -4.05 -4.85 -16.63
CA HIS A 11 -5.29 -4.77 -15.86
C HIS A 11 -5.07 -5.43 -14.50
N LEU A 12 -5.35 -4.68 -13.43
CA LEU A 12 -5.41 -5.27 -12.09
C LEU A 12 -6.58 -6.26 -12.02
N PRO A 13 -6.40 -7.42 -11.36
CA PRO A 13 -7.45 -8.41 -11.21
C PRO A 13 -8.53 -7.91 -10.22
N ASP A 14 -9.66 -8.61 -10.20
CA ASP A 14 -10.73 -8.43 -9.21
C ASP A 14 -11.47 -7.07 -9.23
N GLY A 15 -11.50 -6.42 -10.39
CA GLY A 15 -12.47 -5.36 -10.72
C GLY A 15 -11.99 -3.92 -10.49
N ALA A 16 -12.93 -3.03 -10.21
CA ALA A 16 -12.66 -1.60 -10.08
C ALA A 16 -11.87 -1.28 -8.80
N VAL A 17 -10.79 -0.52 -8.96
CA VAL A 17 -9.91 -0.10 -7.85
C VAL A 17 -10.42 1.21 -7.27
N THR A 18 -10.71 1.23 -5.97
CA THR A 18 -11.22 2.41 -5.26
C THR A 18 -10.12 3.17 -4.50
N LYS A 19 -9.03 2.48 -4.11
CA LYS A 19 -7.83 3.05 -3.48
C LYS A 19 -6.59 2.30 -3.95
N MET A 20 -5.49 3.02 -4.21
CA MET A 20 -4.26 2.43 -4.73
C MET A 20 -3.01 3.17 -4.22
N ALA A 21 -1.93 2.43 -3.99
CA ALA A 21 -0.57 2.94 -3.79
C ALA A 21 0.41 2.12 -4.64
N LEU A 22 1.52 2.75 -5.01
CA LEU A 22 2.57 2.19 -5.86
C LEU A 22 3.93 2.43 -5.22
N ALA A 23 4.77 1.39 -5.18
CA ALA A 23 6.19 1.47 -4.85
C ALA A 23 7.02 0.89 -6.01
N THR A 24 8.21 1.45 -6.24
CA THR A 24 9.20 0.87 -7.17
C THR A 24 10.26 0.21 -6.32
N ARG A 25 10.25 -1.12 -6.23
CA ARG A 25 11.19 -1.86 -5.38
C ARG A 25 12.61 -1.77 -5.94
N HIS A 26 12.73 -2.16 -7.21
CA HIS A 26 13.96 -2.19 -7.98
C HIS A 26 13.65 -1.78 -9.43
N ALA A 27 14.70 -1.52 -10.23
CA ALA A 27 14.53 -1.31 -11.66
C ALA A 27 13.86 -2.56 -12.29
N GLY A 28 12.69 -2.37 -12.90
CA GLY A 28 11.93 -3.48 -13.50
C GLY A 28 10.89 -4.15 -12.60
N GLN A 29 10.70 -3.70 -11.35
CA GLN A 29 9.75 -4.33 -10.42
C GLN A 29 8.97 -3.31 -9.59
N TRP A 30 7.64 -3.45 -9.61
CA TRP A 30 6.71 -2.59 -8.89
C TRP A 30 5.91 -3.39 -7.88
N ARG A 31 5.54 -2.75 -6.78
CA ARG A 31 4.55 -3.26 -5.85
C ARG A 31 3.36 -2.32 -5.79
N ILE A 32 2.17 -2.89 -5.97
CA ILE A 32 0.90 -2.17 -5.99
C ILE A 32 0.05 -2.70 -4.86
N ALA A 33 -0.42 -1.84 -3.97
CA ALA A 33 -1.47 -2.18 -3.02
C ALA A 33 -2.77 -1.56 -3.54
N ALA A 34 -3.80 -2.38 -3.75
CA ALA A 34 -5.06 -1.97 -4.36
C ALA A 34 -6.25 -2.50 -3.57
N LEU A 35 -7.24 -1.64 -3.31
CA LEU A 35 -8.53 -2.00 -2.77
C LEU A 35 -9.55 -2.12 -3.91
N THR A 36 -10.19 -3.28 -4.04
CA THR A 36 -11.39 -3.47 -4.88
C THR A 36 -12.55 -3.96 -4.02
N GLU A 37 -13.72 -4.19 -4.62
CA GLU A 37 -14.87 -4.87 -3.98
C GLU A 37 -14.49 -6.26 -3.39
N ALA A 38 -13.47 -6.93 -3.94
CA ALA A 38 -12.97 -8.20 -3.42
C ALA A 38 -12.06 -8.05 -2.19
N GLY A 39 -11.77 -6.82 -1.76
CA GLY A 39 -10.88 -6.47 -0.65
C GLY A 39 -9.49 -6.01 -1.08
N LEU A 40 -8.62 -5.80 -0.09
CA LEU A 40 -7.25 -5.33 -0.28
C LEU A 40 -6.35 -6.44 -0.81
N ARG A 41 -5.60 -6.14 -1.87
CA ARG A 41 -4.56 -7.03 -2.42
C ARG A 41 -3.26 -6.29 -2.62
N VAL A 42 -2.15 -7.01 -2.47
CA VAL A 42 -0.80 -6.56 -2.83
C VAL A 42 -0.34 -7.36 -4.03
N LEU A 43 0.11 -6.66 -5.08
CA LEU A 43 0.62 -7.25 -6.31
C LEU A 43 2.08 -6.88 -6.48
N THR A 44 2.93 -7.84 -6.84
CA THR A 44 4.31 -7.58 -7.27
C THR A 44 4.43 -7.85 -8.76
N LEU A 45 4.62 -6.80 -9.56
CA LEU A 45 4.56 -6.83 -11.03
C LEU A 45 5.97 -6.68 -11.63
N GLY A 46 6.35 -7.62 -12.50
CA GLY A 46 7.61 -7.59 -13.27
C GLY A 46 7.46 -7.01 -14.68
N THR A 47 8.59 -6.82 -15.37
CA THR A 47 8.63 -6.40 -16.79
C THR A 47 8.09 -7.45 -17.77
N ASP A 48 8.02 -8.71 -17.34
CA ASP A 48 7.39 -9.83 -18.04
C ASP A 48 5.85 -9.82 -18.00
N ARG A 49 5.26 -8.84 -17.28
CA ARG A 49 3.83 -8.72 -16.96
C ARG A 49 3.29 -9.86 -16.09
N GLN A 50 4.14 -10.66 -15.44
CA GLN A 50 3.67 -11.57 -14.41
C GLN A 50 3.49 -10.81 -13.09
N ALA A 51 2.45 -11.16 -12.36
CA ALA A 51 2.15 -10.58 -11.05
C ALA A 51 1.96 -11.68 -10.01
N SER A 52 2.76 -11.68 -8.95
CA SER A 52 2.35 -12.38 -7.72
C SER A 52 1.25 -11.54 -7.05
N VAL A 53 0.26 -12.21 -6.45
CA VAL A 53 -0.89 -11.56 -5.81
C VAL A 53 -1.07 -12.13 -4.41
N ILE A 54 -1.01 -11.26 -3.41
CA ILE A 54 -1.19 -11.58 -2.00
C ILE A 54 -2.49 -10.91 -1.55
N PRO A 55 -3.57 -11.68 -1.26
CA PRO A 55 -4.77 -11.11 -0.66
C PRO A 55 -4.54 -10.80 0.82
N LEU A 56 -5.01 -9.64 1.28
CA LEU A 56 -5.02 -9.27 2.69
C LEU A 56 -6.45 -9.41 3.24
N PRO A 57 -6.64 -9.75 4.53
CA PRO A 57 -7.97 -9.95 5.11
C PRO A 57 -8.78 -8.65 5.30
N GLN A 58 -8.24 -7.49 4.92
CA GLN A 58 -8.89 -6.19 5.08
C GLN A 58 -9.78 -5.86 3.87
N ARG A 59 -11.10 -5.81 4.07
CA ARG A 59 -12.08 -5.51 3.00
C ARG A 59 -12.43 -4.02 2.86
N GLN A 60 -12.18 -3.22 3.90
CA GLN A 60 -12.45 -1.78 3.91
C GLN A 60 -11.30 -1.03 4.58
N LEU A 61 -11.00 0.17 4.10
CA LEU A 61 -9.97 1.05 4.65
C LEU A 61 -10.24 2.50 4.20
N ASP A 62 -9.76 3.46 5.00
CA ASP A 62 -9.87 4.90 4.74
C ASP A 62 -8.69 5.42 3.92
N LEU A 63 -7.46 5.13 4.35
CA LEU A 63 -6.21 5.56 3.73
C LEU A 63 -5.25 4.38 3.57
N LEU A 64 -4.38 4.49 2.56
CA LEU A 64 -3.45 3.45 2.13
C LEU A 64 -2.16 4.09 1.63
N ALA A 65 -1.00 3.63 2.10
CA ALA A 65 0.31 4.08 1.66
C ALA A 65 1.32 2.93 1.65
N LEU A 66 2.13 2.83 0.58
CA LEU A 66 3.26 1.91 0.50
C LEU A 66 4.56 2.67 0.75
N SER A 67 5.41 2.11 1.62
CA SER A 67 6.83 2.48 1.74
C SER A 67 7.53 2.55 0.37
N PRO A 68 8.54 3.42 0.18
CA PRO A 68 9.28 3.50 -1.08
C PRO A 68 9.90 2.17 -1.53
N ALA A 69 10.35 1.34 -0.57
CA ALA A 69 10.92 0.01 -0.83
C ALA A 69 9.85 -1.09 -1.05
N GLY A 70 8.58 -0.81 -0.77
CA GLY A 70 7.46 -1.76 -0.91
C GLY A 70 7.47 -2.90 0.12
N ASP A 71 8.20 -2.77 1.22
CA ASP A 71 8.33 -3.74 2.30
C ASP A 71 7.36 -3.47 3.47
N LEU A 72 6.91 -2.23 3.63
CA LEU A 72 5.84 -1.83 4.55
C LEU A 72 4.63 -1.25 3.82
N LEU A 73 3.43 -1.66 4.24
CA LEU A 73 2.13 -1.10 3.84
C LEU A 73 1.39 -0.59 5.07
N TYR A 74 0.92 0.65 4.98
CA TYR A 74 0.13 1.33 5.99
C TYR A 74 -1.33 1.40 5.52
N THR A 75 -2.26 0.94 6.34
CA THR A 75 -3.70 1.08 6.09
C THR A 75 -4.40 1.66 7.31
N THR A 76 -5.49 2.40 7.10
CA THR A 76 -6.29 2.93 8.21
C THR A 76 -7.75 2.49 8.13
N GLU A 77 -8.42 2.37 9.26
CA GLU A 77 -9.84 2.08 9.38
C GLU A 77 -10.37 2.80 10.62
N GLY A 78 -11.13 3.89 10.43
CA GLY A 78 -11.40 4.82 11.52
C GLY A 78 -10.08 5.40 12.05
N ASN A 79 -9.86 5.35 13.37
CA ASN A 79 -8.60 5.77 13.98
C ASN A 79 -7.56 4.64 14.15
N LEU A 80 -7.80 3.43 13.64
CA LEU A 80 -6.80 2.37 13.66
C LEU A 80 -5.83 2.53 12.48
N LEU A 81 -4.53 2.56 12.76
CA LEU A 81 -3.44 2.41 11.80
C LEU A 81 -2.93 0.97 11.88
N ARG A 82 -2.96 0.23 10.76
CA ARG A 82 -2.35 -1.10 10.65
C ARG A 82 -1.06 -1.01 9.83
N VAL A 83 -0.04 -1.71 10.31
CA VAL A 83 1.27 -1.79 9.66
C VAL A 83 1.48 -3.23 9.21
N TRP A 84 1.56 -3.43 7.90
CA TRP A 84 1.78 -4.73 7.28
C TRP A 84 3.21 -4.80 6.77
N GLN A 85 3.90 -5.89 7.09
CA GLN A 85 5.18 -6.25 6.48
C GLN A 85 4.92 -7.12 5.24
N LEU A 86 5.61 -6.82 4.14
CA LEU A 86 5.39 -7.38 2.81
C LEU A 86 6.66 -8.03 2.26
N ASP A 87 6.66 -9.36 2.24
CA ASP A 87 7.64 -10.17 1.52
C ASP A 87 7.20 -10.35 0.04
N ASP A 88 7.84 -11.25 -0.70
CA ASP A 88 7.50 -11.52 -2.11
C ASP A 88 6.27 -12.43 -2.29
N ASP A 89 5.99 -13.24 -1.28
CA ASP A 89 4.93 -14.26 -1.25
C ASP A 89 3.90 -14.06 -0.12
N ARG A 90 4.20 -13.21 0.88
CA ARG A 90 3.42 -13.09 2.13
C ARG A 90 3.25 -11.64 2.59
N ALA A 91 2.13 -11.40 3.25
CA ALA A 91 1.85 -10.17 3.99
C ALA A 91 1.52 -10.53 5.44
N LEU A 92 2.22 -9.92 6.40
CA LEU A 92 2.05 -10.15 7.83
C LEU A 92 1.59 -8.86 8.50
N LEU A 93 0.53 -8.92 9.31
CA LEU A 93 0.16 -7.80 10.18
C LEU A 93 1.21 -7.70 11.29
N ARG A 94 2.06 -6.67 11.23
CA ARG A 94 3.14 -6.45 12.19
C ARG A 94 2.61 -5.77 13.45
N GLU A 95 1.84 -4.70 13.27
CA GLU A 95 1.32 -3.85 14.34
C GLU A 95 -0.08 -3.31 14.02
N THR A 96 -0.82 -2.94 15.08
CA THR A 96 -2.00 -2.08 15.00
C THR A 96 -1.89 -1.01 16.07
N HIS A 97 -1.99 0.26 15.68
CA HIS A 97 -1.90 1.43 16.55
C HIS A 97 -3.21 2.20 16.54
N THR A 98 -3.68 2.59 17.72
CA THR A 98 -4.86 3.46 17.86
C THR A 98 -4.40 4.91 17.83
N LEU A 99 -4.74 5.65 16.78
CA LEU A 99 -4.45 7.07 16.64
C LEU A 99 -5.41 7.92 17.50
N PRO A 100 -5.00 9.12 17.94
CA PRO A 100 -5.87 10.02 18.72
C PRO A 100 -7.13 10.47 17.97
N GLN A 101 -7.04 10.56 16.64
CA GLN A 101 -8.15 10.94 15.76
C GLN A 101 -8.11 10.11 14.47
N ARG A 102 -9.21 10.14 13.70
CA ARG A 102 -9.26 9.58 12.35
C ARG A 102 -8.34 10.39 11.42
N PRO A 103 -7.34 9.76 10.78
CA PRO A 103 -6.43 10.46 9.88
C PRO A 103 -7.14 10.86 8.59
N LYS A 104 -6.70 11.97 8.00
CA LYS A 104 -7.17 12.53 6.73
C LYS A 104 -6.18 12.32 5.58
N SER A 105 -4.90 12.26 5.88
CA SER A 105 -3.86 11.87 4.92
C SER A 105 -2.70 11.14 5.60
N LEU A 106 -1.97 10.36 4.79
CA LEU A 106 -0.75 9.64 5.17
C LEU A 106 0.33 10.01 4.14
N HIS A 107 1.50 10.45 4.59
CA HIS A 107 2.62 10.78 3.71
C HIS A 107 3.92 10.16 4.23
N LEU A 108 4.63 9.42 3.38
CA LEU A 108 5.90 8.80 3.75
C LEU A 108 7.07 9.74 3.51
N LEU A 109 7.98 9.79 4.48
CA LEU A 109 9.27 10.46 4.31
C LEU A 109 10.24 9.55 3.53
N VAL A 110 11.27 10.16 2.91
CA VAL A 110 12.22 9.51 1.99
C VAL A 110 12.87 8.23 2.54
N GLY A 111 13.03 8.10 3.86
CA GLY A 111 13.56 6.90 4.50
C GLY A 111 12.57 5.72 4.65
N GLY A 112 11.30 5.86 4.26
CA GLY A 112 10.27 4.81 4.30
C GLY A 112 9.76 4.35 5.67
N ARG A 113 10.50 4.69 6.74
CA ARG A 113 10.24 4.29 8.14
C ARG A 113 9.50 5.34 8.98
N SER A 114 9.22 6.51 8.41
CA SER A 114 8.50 7.59 9.09
C SER A 114 7.30 8.02 8.26
N LEU A 115 6.17 8.13 8.95
CA LEU A 115 4.87 8.46 8.40
C LEU A 115 4.44 9.80 8.99
N LEU A 116 4.19 10.80 8.13
CA LEU A 116 3.43 11.97 8.52
C LEU A 116 1.94 11.62 8.46
N ILE A 117 1.25 11.84 9.57
CA ILE A 117 -0.17 11.59 9.74
C ILE A 117 -0.84 12.94 9.98
N GLN A 118 -1.73 13.35 9.08
CA GLN A 118 -2.55 14.55 9.24
C GLN A 118 -3.95 14.18 9.73
N ASP A 119 -4.50 14.90 10.71
CA ASP A 119 -5.84 14.68 11.25
C ASP A 119 -6.67 15.98 11.40
N GLY A 120 -7.56 16.06 12.39
CA GLY A 120 -8.31 17.27 12.72
C GLY A 120 -7.56 18.28 13.58
N SER A 121 -6.50 17.85 14.26
CA SER A 121 -5.70 18.64 15.20
C SER A 121 -4.40 19.17 14.60
N GLY A 122 -3.80 18.46 13.64
CA GLY A 122 -2.57 18.90 12.99
C GLY A 122 -1.88 17.82 12.15
N VAL A 123 -0.54 17.86 12.14
CA VAL A 123 0.33 16.84 11.55
C VAL A 123 1.22 16.26 12.65
N THR A 124 1.30 14.94 12.73
CA THR A 124 2.20 14.21 13.63
C THR A 124 3.15 13.33 12.82
N GLN A 125 4.31 13.00 13.39
CA GLN A 125 5.25 12.04 12.81
C GLN A 125 5.23 10.76 13.64
N TRP A 126 4.97 9.63 12.98
CA TRP A 126 4.97 8.29 13.55
C TRP A 126 6.11 7.46 12.95
N PHE A 127 6.62 6.46 13.69
CA PHE A 127 7.85 5.70 13.37
C PHE A 127 7.61 4.19 13.42
N ALA A 128 8.17 3.48 12.42
CA ALA A 128 8.12 2.02 12.23
C ALA A 128 9.45 1.31 12.48
#